data_AF-A0A7X5HUP5-F1
#
_entry.id   AF-A0A7X5HUP5-F1
#
_cell.length_a   1.000
_cell.length_b   1.000
_cell.length_c   1.000
_cell.angle_alpha   90.00
_cell.angle_beta   90.00
_cell.angle_gamma   90.00
#
_symmetry.space_group_name_H-M   'P 1'
#
loop_
_entity.id
_entity.type
_entity.pdbx_description
1 polymer ?
#
loop_
_entity_poly.entity_id
_entity_poly.type
_entity_poly.pdbx_seq_one_letter_code
_entity_poly.pdbx_strand_id
1 'polypeptide(L)'
;MNRKRTISLALSLTLLASTAMGAAQDVFAAAPAGETDYHILNPYASVDWDSFGQYKTEFHSHTIESDGNATPQAMIEEYYSKGYDVLAVTDHNFTNTTWDRTDRPENRPYLTTGRLAEITAGVDRDGRGMVAIPYSNEQSRHDHLNTFWADFNNAPGDTLEQSVATAEALGGLSHINHPGRYTGARSASFEQGEIISKNPAVVAKYTDLFFKYNSLVGMEIINKKDGDSVSDRILWDSILQVTMPERRNVWGFSNDDAHSTAAVGYSFNMLLMPENSEENVRAAMENGTFYAVAKVAKRELGIGFVAQGSAPVIEDIRVDQQENAITIQGDNYHTIQWIADGEVIATGASIDLNDHEEHVNSYVRAQLVGEGGISFTQPFGVNTQTLGTLRETVENMDAVAGIKTSLLAKIAAMENGLLQGKENLVQLAGAFSSQVQALDGNRIPTGTAAFLLETVEGMLLNQ
;
A
#
# COMPACT_ATOMS: atom_id res chain seq x y z
N MET A 1 49.88 -66.47 10.37
CA MET A 1 51.28 -66.09 10.08
C MET A 1 51.53 -64.69 10.67
N ASN A 2 52.78 -64.25 10.79
CA ASN A 2 53.27 -62.94 11.31
C ASN A 2 52.31 -61.72 11.28
N ARG A 3 52.36 -60.70 12.16
CA ARG A 3 52.98 -60.40 13.49
C ARG A 3 53.07 -58.86 13.62
N LYS A 4 52.76 -58.29 14.80
CA LYS A 4 53.37 -57.06 15.41
C LYS A 4 53.04 -55.70 14.76
N ARG A 5 53.16 -54.51 15.39
CA ARG A 5 53.67 -53.94 16.69
C ARG A 5 52.99 -52.53 16.85
N THR A 6 53.06 -51.63 17.86
CA THR A 6 53.15 -51.46 19.35
C THR A 6 53.11 -49.91 19.60
N ILE A 7 53.07 -49.25 20.78
CA ILE A 7 53.24 -49.52 22.24
C ILE A 7 52.47 -48.36 22.96
N SER A 8 51.57 -48.57 23.93
CA SER A 8 51.76 -48.72 25.40
C SER A 8 52.46 -47.56 26.16
N LEU A 9 51.69 -46.77 26.92
CA LEU A 9 52.00 -46.04 28.18
C LEU A 9 50.61 -45.56 28.71
N ALA A 10 50.17 -45.67 29.98
CA ALA A 10 50.75 -45.35 31.30
C ALA A 10 51.04 -43.83 31.47
N LEU A 11 50.68 -43.15 32.57
CA LEU A 11 50.51 -43.62 33.97
C LEU A 11 49.59 -42.70 34.82
N SER A 12 49.22 -43.20 36.02
CA SER A 12 48.94 -42.46 37.28
C SER A 12 47.69 -41.58 37.46
N LEU A 13 46.96 -41.87 38.56
CA LEU A 13 46.09 -40.96 39.29
C LEU A 13 46.90 -39.82 39.95
N THR A 14 46.29 -38.65 40.07
CA THR A 14 46.51 -37.73 41.21
C THR A 14 45.17 -37.12 41.62
N LEU A 15 44.64 -37.55 42.76
CA LEU A 15 43.45 -36.95 43.37
C LEU A 15 43.89 -35.73 44.20
N LEU A 16 43.52 -34.53 43.78
CA LEU A 16 43.76 -33.30 44.53
C LEU A 16 42.47 -32.49 44.65
N ALA A 17 41.76 -32.69 45.77
CA ALA A 17 40.63 -31.86 46.13
C ALA A 17 41.13 -30.53 46.70
N SER A 18 41.07 -29.47 45.91
CA SER A 18 41.31 -28.09 46.35
C SER A 18 40.00 -27.29 46.27
N THR A 19 39.43 -26.96 47.42
CA THR A 19 38.24 -26.11 47.55
C THR A 19 38.58 -24.68 47.13
N ALA A 20 38.33 -24.35 45.86
CA ALA A 20 38.37 -22.98 45.36
C ALA A 20 36.97 -22.37 45.50
N MET A 21 36.80 -21.43 46.44
CA MET A 21 35.54 -20.72 46.65
C MET A 21 35.42 -19.59 45.61
N GLY A 22 35.21 -19.98 44.35
CA GLY A 22 34.94 -19.04 43.27
C GLY A 22 33.58 -18.38 43.47
N ALA A 23 33.54 -17.05 43.44
CA ALA A 23 32.29 -16.33 43.48
C ALA A 23 31.46 -16.68 42.23
N ALA A 24 30.21 -17.07 42.41
CA ALA A 24 29.24 -17.01 41.34
C ALA A 24 29.10 -15.53 40.95
N GLN A 25 29.65 -15.15 39.80
CA GLN A 25 29.10 -14.00 39.11
C GLN A 25 27.77 -14.48 38.55
N ASP A 26 26.68 -13.99 39.14
CA ASP A 26 25.36 -14.11 38.53
C ASP A 26 25.42 -13.36 37.20
N VAL A 27 25.70 -14.11 36.14
CA VAL A 27 25.37 -13.69 34.78
C VAL A 27 23.86 -13.65 34.77
N PHE A 28 23.32 -12.46 35.04
CA PHE A 28 21.98 -12.11 34.65
C PHE A 28 21.92 -12.30 33.14
N ALA A 29 21.45 -13.48 32.72
CA ALA A 29 20.78 -13.59 31.45
C ALA A 29 19.72 -12.49 31.48
N ALA A 30 19.81 -11.55 30.54
CA ALA A 30 18.62 -10.78 30.21
C ALA A 30 17.50 -11.79 29.96
N ALA A 31 16.28 -11.45 30.37
CA ALA A 31 15.14 -12.12 29.78
C ALA A 31 15.28 -12.03 28.24
N PRO A 32 14.78 -13.01 27.47
CA PRO A 32 14.53 -12.72 26.06
C PRO A 32 13.77 -11.39 25.98
N ALA A 33 14.14 -10.52 25.04
CA ALA A 33 13.26 -9.44 24.67
C ALA A 33 11.89 -10.07 24.34
N GLY A 34 10.81 -9.46 24.81
CA GLY A 34 9.49 -9.88 24.37
C GLY A 34 9.41 -9.71 22.85
N GLU A 35 8.73 -10.63 22.16
CA GLU A 35 8.36 -10.44 20.76
C GLU A 35 7.67 -9.06 20.62
N THR A 36 8.12 -8.25 19.65
CA THR A 36 7.59 -6.91 19.43
C THR A 36 6.11 -6.99 19.01
N ASP A 37 5.22 -6.41 19.82
CA ASP A 37 3.78 -6.33 19.54
C ASP A 37 3.51 -5.30 18.42
N TYR A 38 2.92 -5.74 17.31
CA TYR A 38 2.69 -4.93 16.12
C TYR A 38 1.19 -4.77 15.82
N HIS A 39 0.72 -3.53 15.68
CA HIS A 39 -0.61 -3.25 15.17
C HIS A 39 -0.56 -3.03 13.64
N ILE A 40 -1.00 -4.02 12.88
CA ILE A 40 -0.94 -4.06 11.41
C ILE A 40 -2.14 -3.33 10.81
N LEU A 41 -1.90 -2.27 10.04
CA LEU A 41 -2.92 -1.50 9.32
C LEU A 41 -3.25 -2.23 8.02
N ASN A 42 -4.36 -2.96 8.00
CA ASN A 42 -4.77 -3.75 6.84
C ASN A 42 -5.67 -2.94 5.89
N PRO A 43 -5.20 -2.51 4.70
CA PRO A 43 -6.06 -1.83 3.70
C PRO A 43 -7.16 -2.74 3.13
N TYR A 44 -7.09 -4.04 3.38
CA TYR A 44 -8.10 -5.04 3.00
C TYR A 44 -9.06 -5.41 4.15
N ALA A 45 -9.02 -4.70 5.30
CA ALA A 45 -9.84 -5.03 6.48
C ALA A 45 -11.36 -4.99 6.26
N SER A 46 -11.82 -4.28 5.22
CA SER A 46 -13.22 -4.17 4.82
C SER A 46 -13.62 -5.08 3.66
N VAL A 47 -12.68 -5.87 3.11
CA VAL A 47 -12.93 -6.79 1.99
C VAL A 47 -13.49 -8.10 2.54
N ASP A 48 -14.72 -8.44 2.15
CA ASP A 48 -15.29 -9.77 2.33
C ASP A 48 -14.90 -10.65 1.13
N TRP A 49 -13.82 -11.41 1.26
CA TRP A 49 -13.28 -12.27 0.18
C TRP A 49 -14.26 -13.38 -0.27
N ASP A 50 -15.26 -13.75 0.54
CA ASP A 50 -16.29 -14.72 0.15
C ASP A 50 -17.40 -14.11 -0.74
N SER A 51 -17.56 -12.78 -0.77
CA SER A 51 -18.67 -12.12 -1.47
C SER A 51 -18.30 -10.95 -2.40
N PHE A 52 -17.14 -10.32 -2.22
CA PHE A 52 -16.71 -9.18 -3.04
C PHE A 52 -16.23 -9.65 -4.43
N GLY A 53 -16.67 -8.95 -5.47
CA GLY A 53 -16.16 -9.13 -6.81
C GLY A 53 -14.78 -8.49 -6.99
N GLN A 54 -13.95 -9.13 -7.82
CA GLN A 54 -12.70 -8.55 -8.30
C GLN A 54 -12.94 -7.91 -9.68
N TYR A 55 -12.75 -6.60 -9.76
CA TYR A 55 -13.08 -5.78 -10.92
C TYR A 55 -11.83 -5.18 -11.55
N LYS A 56 -11.67 -5.40 -12.85
CA LYS A 56 -10.47 -5.03 -13.60
C LYS A 56 -10.58 -3.61 -14.11
N THR A 57 -9.66 -2.74 -13.69
CA THR A 57 -9.83 -1.30 -13.77
C THR A 57 -8.64 -0.61 -14.43
N GLU A 58 -8.96 0.27 -15.39
CA GLU A 58 -8.02 1.23 -15.96
C GLU A 58 -8.33 2.64 -15.44
N PHE A 59 -7.29 3.36 -15.00
CA PHE A 59 -7.40 4.76 -14.61
C PHE A 59 -6.64 5.73 -15.52
N HIS A 60 -5.91 5.27 -16.54
CA HIS A 60 -5.13 6.11 -17.45
C HIS A 60 -5.24 5.63 -18.92
N SER A 61 -5.95 6.36 -19.77
CA SER A 61 -6.07 6.03 -21.21
C SER A 61 -6.31 7.25 -22.09
N HIS A 62 -5.82 7.22 -23.33
CA HIS A 62 -5.78 8.38 -24.25
C HIS A 62 -6.45 8.10 -25.59
N THR A 63 -7.08 9.13 -26.15
CA THR A 63 -7.78 9.07 -27.43
C THR A 63 -7.25 10.13 -28.38
N ILE A 64 -7.81 10.18 -29.60
CA ILE A 64 -7.58 11.31 -30.52
C ILE A 64 -8.13 12.65 -30.01
N GLU A 65 -8.75 12.74 -28.83
CA GLU A 65 -9.10 14.03 -28.23
C GLU A 65 -7.84 14.82 -27.85
N SER A 66 -6.86 14.14 -27.24
CA SER A 66 -5.49 14.61 -27.00
C SER A 66 -4.50 14.19 -28.11
N ASP A 67 -3.63 13.22 -27.86
CA ASP A 67 -2.56 12.75 -28.77
C ASP A 67 -2.53 11.22 -28.98
N GLY A 68 -3.49 10.48 -28.40
CA GLY A 68 -3.76 9.09 -28.74
C GLY A 68 -4.23 8.92 -30.19
N ASN A 69 -4.24 7.68 -30.69
CA ASN A 69 -4.56 7.37 -32.09
C ASN A 69 -5.88 6.62 -32.32
N ALA A 70 -6.60 6.28 -31.24
CA ALA A 70 -7.93 5.66 -31.29
C ALA A 70 -9.05 6.70 -31.08
N THR A 71 -10.22 6.49 -31.69
CA THR A 71 -11.42 7.29 -31.33
C THR A 71 -11.85 6.97 -29.89
N PRO A 72 -12.55 7.87 -29.19
CA PRO A 72 -13.13 7.57 -27.88
C PRO A 72 -13.98 6.29 -27.90
N GLN A 73 -14.86 6.13 -28.89
CA GLN A 73 -15.59 4.88 -29.15
C GLN A 73 -14.66 3.67 -29.24
N ALA A 74 -13.61 3.72 -30.07
CA ALA A 74 -12.73 2.58 -30.32
C ALA A 74 -11.89 2.21 -29.09
N MET A 75 -11.51 3.17 -28.26
CA MET A 75 -10.79 2.88 -27.03
C MET A 75 -11.70 2.23 -25.98
N ILE A 76 -12.92 2.75 -25.79
CA ILE A 76 -13.90 2.20 -24.83
C ILE A 76 -14.28 0.76 -25.21
N GLU A 77 -14.56 0.49 -26.49
CA GLU A 77 -14.87 -0.87 -26.98
C GLU A 77 -13.67 -1.83 -26.85
N GLU A 78 -12.43 -1.35 -27.02
CA GLU A 78 -11.21 -2.15 -26.82
C GLU A 78 -11.07 -2.60 -25.36
N TYR A 79 -11.16 -1.67 -24.40
CA TYR A 79 -11.10 -1.98 -22.96
C TYR A 79 -12.26 -2.91 -22.55
N TYR A 80 -13.47 -2.65 -23.03
CA TYR A 80 -14.64 -3.48 -22.78
C TYR A 80 -14.46 -4.91 -23.30
N SER A 81 -13.97 -5.09 -24.53
CA SER A 81 -13.69 -6.40 -25.12
C SER A 81 -12.53 -7.15 -24.43
N LYS A 82 -11.59 -6.41 -23.81
CA LYS A 82 -10.50 -6.94 -22.98
C LYS A 82 -10.92 -7.20 -21.52
N GLY A 83 -12.22 -7.20 -21.24
CA GLY A 83 -12.80 -7.59 -19.95
C GLY A 83 -12.50 -6.63 -18.81
N TYR A 84 -12.31 -5.34 -19.10
CA TYR A 84 -12.26 -4.32 -18.05
C TYR A 84 -13.67 -4.00 -17.56
N ASP A 85 -13.81 -3.82 -16.26
CA ASP A 85 -15.06 -3.55 -15.56
C ASP A 85 -15.19 -2.08 -15.16
N VAL A 86 -14.08 -1.34 -15.21
CA VAL A 86 -14.02 0.11 -14.94
C VAL A 86 -13.00 0.75 -15.88
N LEU A 87 -13.31 1.94 -16.40
CA LEU A 87 -12.40 2.72 -17.24
C LEU A 87 -12.53 4.23 -16.93
N ALA A 88 -11.38 4.90 -16.81
CA ALA A 88 -11.25 6.34 -16.97
C ALA A 88 -10.58 6.67 -18.32
N VAL A 89 -11.08 7.72 -18.99
CA VAL A 89 -10.51 8.21 -20.26
C VAL A 89 -9.95 9.61 -20.02
N THR A 90 -8.64 9.69 -19.91
CA THR A 90 -7.87 10.78 -19.27
C THR A 90 -7.07 11.58 -20.29
N ASP A 91 -7.70 11.98 -21.40
CA ASP A 91 -7.05 12.75 -22.46
C ASP A 91 -6.34 14.03 -21.92
N HIS A 92 -5.10 14.27 -22.34
CA HIS A 92 -4.23 15.35 -21.83
C HIS A 92 -4.92 16.72 -21.83
N ASN A 93 -5.25 17.25 -20.65
CA ASN A 93 -5.94 18.52 -20.44
C ASN A 93 -7.27 18.61 -21.22
N PHE A 94 -8.04 17.51 -21.24
CA PHE A 94 -9.40 17.45 -21.81
C PHE A 94 -10.33 16.62 -20.91
N THR A 95 -11.15 17.29 -20.11
CA THR A 95 -12.13 16.63 -19.22
C THR A 95 -13.15 15.79 -20.00
N ASN A 96 -13.18 14.49 -19.72
CA ASN A 96 -14.19 13.57 -20.21
C ASN A 96 -15.39 13.52 -19.24
N THR A 97 -16.58 13.84 -19.74
CA THR A 97 -17.80 14.03 -18.92
C THR A 97 -18.81 12.89 -19.08
N THR A 98 -19.01 12.39 -20.31
CA THR A 98 -19.77 11.17 -20.62
C THR A 98 -19.29 10.54 -21.92
N TRP A 99 -19.43 9.23 -22.03
CA TRP A 99 -19.01 8.42 -23.17
C TRP A 99 -19.97 8.47 -24.37
N ASP A 100 -21.13 9.14 -24.26
CA ASP A 100 -22.10 9.34 -25.36
C ASP A 100 -22.27 10.81 -25.78
N ARG A 101 -21.30 11.67 -25.43
CA ARG A 101 -21.37 13.12 -25.67
C ARG A 101 -21.45 13.48 -27.17
N THR A 102 -22.30 14.45 -27.49
CA THR A 102 -22.65 14.85 -28.87
C THR A 102 -22.10 16.22 -29.29
N ASP A 103 -21.25 16.83 -28.46
CA ASP A 103 -20.63 18.15 -28.70
C ASP A 103 -19.31 18.09 -29.50
N ARG A 104 -18.93 16.90 -30.00
CA ARG A 104 -17.64 16.63 -30.64
C ARG A 104 -17.80 16.42 -32.16
N PRO A 105 -16.78 16.74 -32.98
CA PRO A 105 -16.87 16.60 -34.44
C PRO A 105 -17.03 15.14 -34.89
N GLU A 106 -17.62 14.92 -36.07
CA GLU A 106 -17.91 13.57 -36.61
C GLU A 106 -16.68 12.64 -36.72
N ASN A 107 -15.47 13.20 -36.83
CA ASN A 107 -14.22 12.43 -36.85
C ASN A 107 -13.64 12.10 -35.46
N ARG A 108 -14.32 12.48 -34.38
CA ARG A 108 -14.04 12.08 -32.98
C ARG A 108 -15.29 11.39 -32.38
N PRO A 109 -15.73 10.23 -32.94
CA PRO A 109 -16.95 9.57 -32.49
C PRO A 109 -16.83 9.00 -31.07
N TYR A 110 -17.87 9.26 -30.29
CA TYR A 110 -18.19 8.67 -29.00
C TYR A 110 -19.20 7.52 -29.18
N LEU A 111 -19.60 6.86 -28.09
CA LEU A 111 -20.68 5.86 -28.14
C LEU A 111 -22.01 6.53 -28.50
N THR A 112 -22.99 5.72 -28.90
CA THR A 112 -24.40 6.13 -28.79
C THR A 112 -24.90 5.85 -27.38
N THR A 113 -25.88 6.61 -26.88
CA THR A 113 -26.53 6.35 -25.58
C THR A 113 -27.02 4.90 -25.46
N GLY A 114 -27.45 4.29 -26.57
CA GLY A 114 -27.82 2.87 -26.61
C GLY A 114 -26.63 1.93 -26.36
N ARG A 115 -25.50 2.12 -27.04
CA ARG A 115 -24.30 1.30 -26.83
C ARG A 115 -23.64 1.55 -25.47
N LEU A 116 -23.72 2.78 -24.95
CA LEU A 116 -23.34 3.08 -23.57
C LEU A 116 -24.18 2.25 -22.58
N ALA A 117 -25.51 2.24 -22.73
CA ALA A 117 -26.38 1.44 -21.89
C ALA A 117 -26.11 -0.08 -22.00
N GLU A 118 -25.79 -0.59 -23.20
CA GLU A 118 -25.37 -2.00 -23.38
C GLU A 118 -24.07 -2.32 -22.63
N ILE A 119 -23.06 -1.45 -22.73
CA ILE A 119 -21.75 -1.59 -22.10
C ILE A 119 -21.86 -1.50 -20.57
N THR A 120 -22.62 -0.54 -20.04
CA THR A 120 -22.86 -0.39 -18.60
C THR A 120 -23.69 -1.54 -18.03
N ALA A 121 -24.61 -2.13 -18.81
CA ALA A 121 -25.41 -3.28 -18.39
C ALA A 121 -24.76 -4.65 -18.68
N GLY A 122 -23.61 -4.71 -19.36
CA GLY A 122 -22.91 -5.97 -19.66
C GLY A 122 -23.68 -6.91 -20.58
N VAL A 123 -24.43 -6.38 -21.56
CA VAL A 123 -25.41 -7.16 -22.37
C VAL A 123 -24.75 -8.32 -23.13
N ASP A 124 -23.53 -8.11 -23.62
CA ASP A 124 -22.66 -9.07 -24.30
C ASP A 124 -21.58 -9.69 -23.39
N ARG A 125 -21.72 -9.54 -22.06
CA ARG A 125 -20.80 -10.01 -21.01
C ARG A 125 -21.52 -10.62 -19.79
N ASP A 126 -22.67 -11.28 -20.02
CA ASP A 126 -23.47 -11.94 -18.98
C ASP A 126 -23.85 -11.05 -17.76
N GLY A 127 -24.04 -9.75 -17.99
CA GLY A 127 -24.34 -8.75 -16.96
C GLY A 127 -23.11 -8.08 -16.33
N ARG A 128 -21.89 -8.52 -16.66
CA ARG A 128 -20.63 -7.91 -16.20
C ARG A 128 -20.30 -6.67 -17.05
N GLY A 129 -21.03 -5.60 -16.80
CA GLY A 129 -20.86 -4.30 -17.48
C GLY A 129 -19.60 -3.54 -17.05
N MET A 130 -19.35 -2.43 -17.74
CA MET A 130 -18.21 -1.53 -17.48
C MET A 130 -18.67 -0.14 -17.02
N VAL A 131 -18.13 0.30 -15.88
CA VAL A 131 -18.37 1.62 -15.28
C VAL A 131 -17.47 2.68 -15.92
N ALA A 132 -18.05 3.83 -16.21
CA ALA A 132 -17.35 5.02 -16.67
C ALA A 132 -17.03 5.93 -15.48
N ILE A 133 -15.80 6.44 -15.38
CA ILE A 133 -15.44 7.43 -14.35
C ILE A 133 -15.62 8.85 -14.89
N PRO A 134 -16.60 9.63 -14.37
CA PRO A 134 -16.92 10.95 -14.90
C PRO A 134 -15.89 12.00 -14.45
N TYR A 135 -15.80 13.06 -15.25
CA TYR A 135 -14.85 14.16 -15.07
C TYR A 135 -13.40 13.66 -14.92
N SER A 136 -13.04 12.69 -15.77
CA SER A 136 -11.69 12.13 -15.86
C SER A 136 -10.80 12.96 -16.80
N ASN A 137 -9.56 13.23 -16.41
CA ASN A 137 -8.62 14.10 -17.12
C ASN A 137 -7.17 13.87 -16.65
N GLU A 138 -6.20 13.77 -17.57
CA GLU A 138 -4.78 13.91 -17.20
C GLU A 138 -4.37 15.38 -17.27
N GLN A 139 -4.09 15.98 -16.13
CA GLN A 139 -3.67 17.37 -16.00
C GLN A 139 -2.18 17.47 -16.38
N SER A 140 -1.87 17.97 -17.58
CA SER A 140 -0.58 17.75 -18.26
C SER A 140 0.22 19.04 -18.57
N ARG A 141 0.16 20.03 -17.67
CA ARG A 141 0.92 21.31 -17.79
C ARG A 141 2.27 21.30 -17.07
N HIS A 142 2.49 20.34 -16.16
CA HIS A 142 3.73 20.18 -15.38
C HIS A 142 4.08 18.68 -15.29
N ASP A 143 4.27 18.17 -14.07
CA ASP A 143 4.12 16.75 -13.76
C ASP A 143 2.68 16.34 -14.09
N HIS A 144 2.50 15.15 -14.65
CA HIS A 144 1.16 14.69 -14.97
C HIS A 144 0.45 14.11 -13.75
N LEU A 145 -0.85 14.37 -13.68
CA LEU A 145 -1.73 14.00 -12.59
C LEU A 145 -3.08 13.59 -13.18
N ASN A 146 -3.49 12.33 -13.02
CA ASN A 146 -4.88 11.99 -13.31
C ASN A 146 -5.78 12.56 -12.22
N THR A 147 -6.91 13.12 -12.66
CA THR A 147 -7.96 13.69 -11.83
C THR A 147 -9.30 13.09 -12.23
N PHE A 148 -10.16 12.86 -11.24
CA PHE A 148 -11.43 12.14 -11.36
C PHE A 148 -12.50 12.86 -10.54
N TRP A 149 -13.75 12.87 -10.98
CA TRP A 149 -14.85 13.61 -10.35
C TRP A 149 -14.61 15.13 -10.21
N ALA A 150 -13.68 15.72 -11.00
CA ALA A 150 -13.30 17.14 -10.92
C ALA A 150 -13.37 17.81 -12.31
N ASP A 151 -14.39 18.65 -12.54
CA ASP A 151 -14.61 19.31 -13.83
C ASP A 151 -13.68 20.52 -14.07
N PHE A 152 -12.40 20.26 -14.36
CA PHE A 152 -11.44 21.31 -14.71
C PHE A 152 -10.35 20.84 -15.68
N ASN A 153 -9.70 21.82 -16.32
CA ASN A 153 -8.48 21.64 -17.11
C ASN A 153 -7.47 22.69 -16.65
N ASN A 154 -6.24 22.29 -16.32
CA ASN A 154 -5.21 23.22 -15.84
C ASN A 154 -4.64 24.14 -16.95
N ALA A 155 -4.28 25.35 -16.52
CA ALA A 155 -3.82 26.43 -17.37
C ALA A 155 -2.32 26.36 -17.65
N PRO A 156 -1.83 26.93 -18.78
CA PRO A 156 -0.40 27.02 -19.06
C PRO A 156 0.36 27.79 -17.96
N GLY A 157 1.18 27.06 -17.19
CA GLY A 157 1.95 27.59 -16.06
C GLY A 157 1.49 27.13 -14.68
N ASP A 158 0.37 26.41 -14.58
CA ASP A 158 -0.07 25.81 -13.31
C ASP A 158 0.90 24.71 -12.85
N THR A 159 1.12 24.64 -11.54
CA THR A 159 1.93 23.58 -10.91
C THR A 159 1.14 22.28 -10.69
N LEU A 160 1.87 21.21 -10.36
CA LEU A 160 1.28 19.98 -9.83
C LEU A 160 0.39 20.27 -8.60
N GLU A 161 0.90 21.04 -7.64
CA GLU A 161 0.18 21.42 -6.42
C GLU A 161 -1.13 22.15 -6.71
N GLN A 162 -1.13 23.12 -7.64
CA GLN A 162 -2.36 23.82 -8.04
C GLN A 162 -3.39 22.86 -8.67
N SER A 163 -2.92 21.87 -9.42
CA SER A 163 -3.79 20.87 -10.05
C SER A 163 -4.41 19.94 -8.99
N VAL A 164 -3.63 19.46 -8.02
CA VAL A 164 -4.12 18.66 -6.87
C VAL A 164 -5.11 19.47 -6.03
N ALA A 165 -4.76 20.71 -5.67
CA ALA A 165 -5.61 21.59 -4.87
C ALA A 165 -6.95 21.91 -5.55
N THR A 166 -6.96 22.00 -6.89
CA THR A 166 -8.19 22.23 -7.67
C THR A 166 -9.07 20.98 -7.70
N ALA A 167 -8.47 19.78 -7.81
CA ALA A 167 -9.21 18.52 -7.70
C ALA A 167 -9.86 18.37 -6.31
N GLU A 168 -9.13 18.65 -5.22
CA GLU A 168 -9.67 18.59 -3.86
C GLU A 168 -10.78 19.62 -3.62
N ALA A 169 -10.60 20.87 -4.10
CA ALA A 169 -11.60 21.93 -3.97
C ALA A 169 -12.90 21.65 -4.74
N LEU A 170 -12.88 20.74 -5.71
CA LEU A 170 -14.04 20.24 -6.45
C LEU A 170 -14.63 18.94 -5.85
N GLY A 171 -14.02 18.37 -4.81
CA GLY A 171 -14.42 17.10 -4.21
C GLY A 171 -13.95 15.86 -5.00
N GLY A 172 -13.10 16.05 -6.01
CA GLY A 172 -12.55 14.96 -6.81
C GLY A 172 -11.42 14.19 -6.12
N LEU A 173 -10.90 13.18 -6.82
CA LEU A 173 -9.71 12.41 -6.44
C LEU A 173 -8.60 12.60 -7.48
N SER A 174 -7.37 12.26 -7.11
CA SER A 174 -6.22 12.32 -8.02
C SER A 174 -5.10 11.33 -7.68
N HIS A 175 -4.32 10.94 -8.69
CA HIS A 175 -3.08 10.19 -8.49
C HIS A 175 -1.96 10.73 -9.39
N ILE A 176 -0.70 10.66 -8.93
CA ILE A 176 0.46 11.13 -9.69
C ILE A 176 0.81 10.12 -10.78
N ASN A 177 0.99 10.57 -12.01
CA ASN A 177 1.27 9.68 -13.14
C ASN A 177 2.77 9.58 -13.38
N HIS A 178 3.26 8.36 -13.61
CA HIS A 178 4.65 8.02 -13.99
C HIS A 178 5.75 8.99 -13.51
N PRO A 179 5.87 9.26 -12.19
CA PRO A 179 6.76 10.30 -11.66
C PRO A 179 8.22 10.16 -12.09
N GLY A 180 8.71 8.95 -12.41
CA GLY A 180 10.03 8.71 -13.00
C GLY A 180 10.34 9.53 -14.25
N ARG A 181 9.31 9.96 -14.99
CA ARG A 181 9.40 10.89 -16.13
C ARG A 181 9.84 12.30 -15.72
N TYR A 182 9.45 12.77 -14.54
CA TYR A 182 9.67 14.14 -14.05
C TYR A 182 10.79 14.23 -13.00
N THR A 183 11.13 13.14 -12.32
CA THR A 183 12.36 13.02 -11.53
C THR A 183 13.60 12.85 -12.41
N GLY A 184 13.40 12.40 -13.66
CA GLY A 184 14.45 12.06 -14.61
C GLY A 184 14.90 10.59 -14.55
N ALA A 185 14.43 9.81 -13.57
CA ALA A 185 14.78 8.40 -13.41
C ALA A 185 14.44 7.52 -14.63
N ARG A 186 13.42 7.90 -15.42
CA ARG A 186 13.09 7.31 -16.73
C ARG A 186 14.29 7.20 -17.69
N SER A 187 15.15 8.22 -17.67
CA SER A 187 16.25 8.39 -18.63
C SER A 187 17.61 7.91 -18.08
N ALA A 188 17.60 7.28 -16.91
CA ALA A 188 18.79 6.90 -16.15
C ALA A 188 19.12 5.40 -16.30
N SER A 189 20.31 4.97 -15.86
CA SER A 189 20.55 3.55 -15.60
C SER A 189 19.75 3.04 -14.40
N PHE A 190 19.69 1.73 -14.15
CA PHE A 190 18.96 1.19 -12.99
C PHE A 190 19.55 1.71 -11.65
N GLU A 191 20.87 1.82 -11.57
CA GLU A 191 21.60 2.32 -10.40
C GLU A 191 21.38 3.83 -10.22
N GLN A 192 21.42 4.59 -11.33
CA GLN A 192 21.18 6.04 -11.30
C GLN A 192 19.71 6.38 -11.00
N GLY A 193 18.76 5.63 -11.55
CA GLY A 193 17.34 5.79 -11.29
C GLY A 193 16.97 5.48 -9.84
N GLU A 194 17.64 4.51 -9.22
CA GLU A 194 17.53 4.26 -7.77
C GLU A 194 18.06 5.44 -6.94
N ILE A 195 19.25 5.98 -7.28
CA ILE A 195 19.82 7.15 -6.60
C ILE A 195 18.92 8.40 -6.74
N ILE A 196 18.19 8.52 -7.86
CA ILE A 196 17.20 9.59 -8.07
C ILE A 196 15.94 9.34 -7.22
N SER A 197 15.39 8.13 -7.22
CA SER A 197 14.19 7.79 -6.45
C SER A 197 14.39 7.84 -4.93
N LYS A 198 15.57 7.44 -4.44
CA LYS A 198 15.97 7.53 -3.02
C LYS A 198 16.50 8.94 -2.63
N ASN A 199 16.38 9.96 -3.48
CA ASN A 199 16.88 11.31 -3.19
C ASN A 199 15.91 12.10 -2.29
N PRO A 200 16.33 12.61 -1.11
CA PRO A 200 15.42 13.29 -0.18
C PRO A 200 14.66 14.49 -0.75
N ALA A 201 15.24 15.24 -1.70
CA ALA A 201 14.55 16.37 -2.33
C ALA A 201 13.52 15.92 -3.39
N VAL A 202 13.69 14.73 -3.96
CA VAL A 202 12.72 14.10 -4.88
C VAL A 202 11.57 13.48 -4.08
N VAL A 203 11.86 12.84 -2.95
CA VAL A 203 10.85 12.31 -2.02
C VAL A 203 10.02 13.46 -1.43
N ALA A 204 10.67 14.49 -0.89
CA ALA A 204 10.01 15.67 -0.28
C ALA A 204 8.97 16.32 -1.21
N LYS A 205 9.32 16.50 -2.50
CA LYS A 205 8.42 17.05 -3.54
C LYS A 205 7.05 16.37 -3.56
N TYR A 206 6.98 15.08 -3.27
CA TYR A 206 5.75 14.30 -3.29
C TYR A 206 5.15 14.10 -1.90
N THR A 207 5.95 13.86 -0.86
CA THR A 207 5.44 13.73 0.52
C THR A 207 4.74 15.01 1.00
N ASP A 208 5.28 16.19 0.66
CA ASP A 208 4.69 17.49 0.99
C ASP A 208 3.29 17.68 0.37
N LEU A 209 3.00 17.00 -0.75
CA LEU A 209 1.68 16.98 -1.37
C LEU A 209 0.76 15.95 -0.69
N PHE A 210 1.25 14.73 -0.44
CA PHE A 210 0.45 13.68 0.21
C PHE A 210 0.01 14.08 1.63
N PHE A 211 0.87 14.75 2.42
CA PHE A 211 0.50 15.25 3.74
C PHE A 211 -0.48 16.43 3.73
N LYS A 212 -0.58 17.15 2.59
CA LYS A 212 -1.37 18.37 2.48
C LYS A 212 -2.76 18.15 1.85
N TYR A 213 -2.87 17.17 0.97
CA TYR A 213 -4.08 16.87 0.20
C TYR A 213 -4.46 15.41 0.40
N ASN A 214 -5.64 15.15 0.96
CA ASN A 214 -6.13 13.79 1.16
C ASN A 214 -6.75 13.21 -0.13
N SER A 215 -7.22 14.07 -1.04
CA SER A 215 -7.71 13.64 -2.36
C SER A 215 -6.62 13.07 -3.28
N LEU A 216 -5.34 13.30 -2.95
CA LEU A 216 -4.20 12.74 -3.66
C LEU A 216 -3.95 11.31 -3.16
N VAL A 217 -4.74 10.35 -3.64
CA VAL A 217 -4.81 9.02 -3.05
C VAL A 217 -3.54 8.19 -3.27
N GLY A 218 -2.77 8.45 -4.33
CA GLY A 218 -1.57 7.67 -4.61
C GLY A 218 -0.75 8.11 -5.83
N MET A 219 0.05 7.17 -6.34
CA MET A 219 0.89 7.34 -7.52
C MET A 219 0.96 6.06 -8.37
N GLU A 220 1.23 6.21 -9.66
CA GLU A 220 1.55 5.08 -10.53
C GLU A 220 2.91 4.48 -10.18
N ILE A 221 2.90 3.20 -9.79
CA ILE A 221 4.11 2.40 -9.58
C ILE A 221 4.51 1.66 -10.85
N ILE A 222 3.56 1.38 -11.76
CA ILE A 222 3.81 0.86 -13.10
C ILE A 222 2.92 1.62 -14.10
N ASN A 223 3.53 2.08 -15.20
CA ASN A 223 2.90 2.82 -16.29
C ASN A 223 3.36 2.24 -17.63
N LYS A 224 2.45 2.13 -18.61
CA LYS A 224 2.70 1.53 -19.93
C LYS A 224 3.30 0.13 -19.79
N LYS A 225 4.55 -0.04 -20.22
CA LYS A 225 5.31 -1.29 -20.16
C LYS A 225 6.56 -1.07 -19.31
N ASP A 226 6.34 -0.56 -18.09
CA ASP A 226 7.33 -0.07 -17.12
C ASP A 226 8.44 0.77 -17.77
N GLY A 227 8.03 1.71 -18.63
CA GLY A 227 8.93 2.53 -19.45
C GLY A 227 9.36 3.79 -18.71
N ASP A 228 8.37 4.62 -18.43
CA ASP A 228 8.53 5.90 -17.72
C ASP A 228 8.69 5.69 -16.22
N SER A 229 8.08 4.62 -15.70
CA SER A 229 7.97 4.26 -14.29
C SER A 229 9.08 3.37 -13.75
N VAL A 230 10.17 3.14 -14.50
CA VAL A 230 11.14 2.07 -14.21
C VAL A 230 11.86 2.15 -12.85
N SER A 231 11.71 3.25 -12.09
CA SER A 231 12.25 3.39 -10.73
C SER A 231 11.18 3.80 -9.71
N ASP A 232 9.89 3.64 -10.04
CA ASP A 232 8.81 4.31 -9.32
C ASP A 232 8.28 3.47 -8.14
N ARG A 233 8.49 2.14 -8.12
CA ARG A 233 8.38 1.36 -6.87
C ARG A 233 9.39 1.85 -5.83
N ILE A 234 10.63 2.09 -6.23
CA ILE A 234 11.68 2.59 -5.32
C ILE A 234 11.31 3.98 -4.78
N LEU A 235 10.71 4.83 -5.62
CA LEU A 235 10.22 6.15 -5.19
C LEU A 235 9.03 6.00 -4.23
N TRP A 236 8.10 5.10 -4.51
CA TRP A 236 6.98 4.76 -3.64
C TRP A 236 7.46 4.23 -2.29
N ASP A 237 8.37 3.25 -2.26
CA ASP A 237 8.98 2.70 -1.05
C ASP A 237 9.73 3.75 -0.22
N SER A 238 10.31 4.76 -0.89
CA SER A 238 10.98 5.92 -0.26
C SER A 238 10.00 6.98 0.24
N ILE A 239 8.83 7.10 -0.37
CA ILE A 239 7.71 7.93 0.10
C ILE A 239 7.04 7.26 1.31
N LEU A 240 6.77 5.96 1.25
CA LEU A 240 6.17 5.19 2.34
C LEU A 240 7.03 5.22 3.62
N GLN A 241 8.36 5.17 3.49
CA GLN A 241 9.31 5.39 4.60
C GLN A 241 9.12 6.74 5.34
N VAL A 242 8.52 7.74 4.68
CA VAL A 242 8.22 9.06 5.27
C VAL A 242 6.75 9.18 5.67
N THR A 243 5.81 8.65 4.87
CA THR A 243 4.37 8.88 5.09
C THR A 243 3.70 7.86 6.02
N MET A 244 4.17 6.61 6.06
CA MET A 244 3.59 5.57 6.92
C MET A 244 3.86 5.76 8.44
N PRO A 245 5.03 6.27 8.88
CA PRO A 245 5.23 6.70 10.27
C PRO A 245 4.18 7.72 10.72
N GLU A 246 3.84 8.66 9.83
CA GLU A 246 2.85 9.72 10.01
C GLU A 246 1.41 9.28 9.63
N ARG A 247 1.16 7.96 9.53
CA ARG A 247 -0.12 7.31 9.21
C ARG A 247 -0.76 7.71 7.86
N ARG A 248 -0.01 8.37 6.96
CA ARG A 248 -0.46 8.70 5.61
C ARG A 248 -0.13 7.57 4.64
N ASN A 249 -1.11 6.70 4.42
CA ASN A 249 -1.08 5.73 3.33
C ASN A 249 -0.91 6.43 1.97
N VAL A 250 -0.16 5.83 1.04
CA VAL A 250 -0.02 6.29 -0.35
C VAL A 250 -0.22 5.07 -1.25
N TRP A 251 -1.26 5.06 -2.07
CA TRP A 251 -1.60 3.88 -2.86
C TRP A 251 -0.77 3.76 -4.15
N GLY A 252 -0.37 2.53 -4.48
CA GLY A 252 0.33 2.19 -5.72
C GLY A 252 -0.67 1.77 -6.80
N PHE A 253 -0.65 2.47 -7.94
CA PHE A 253 -1.49 2.20 -9.10
C PHE A 253 -0.69 1.55 -10.25
N SER A 254 -1.35 0.73 -11.07
CA SER A 254 -0.80 0.24 -12.33
C SER A 254 -1.79 0.48 -13.48
N ASN A 255 -1.35 1.18 -14.53
CA ASN A 255 -2.22 1.65 -15.61
C ASN A 255 -1.52 1.52 -16.99
N ASP A 256 -2.27 1.29 -18.08
CA ASP A 256 -1.67 1.15 -19.42
C ASP A 256 -1.20 2.48 -20.00
N ASP A 257 -1.84 3.61 -19.67
CA ASP A 257 -1.58 4.91 -20.30
C ASP A 257 -1.64 4.74 -21.85
N ALA A 258 -2.73 4.09 -22.27
CA ALA A 258 -2.85 3.56 -23.62
C ALA A 258 -3.11 4.70 -24.63
N HIS A 259 -2.10 5.05 -25.42
CA HIS A 259 -2.25 5.96 -26.58
C HIS A 259 -2.79 5.24 -27.85
N SER A 260 -3.06 3.93 -27.77
CA SER A 260 -3.59 3.11 -28.86
C SER A 260 -4.20 1.81 -28.34
N THR A 261 -5.14 1.21 -29.06
CA THR A 261 -5.77 -0.07 -28.69
C THR A 261 -4.76 -1.22 -28.52
N ALA A 262 -3.71 -1.25 -29.35
CA ALA A 262 -2.60 -2.20 -29.25
C ALA A 262 -1.69 -2.01 -28.03
N ALA A 263 -1.86 -0.90 -27.28
CA ALA A 263 -1.18 -0.65 -26.01
C ALA A 263 -1.99 -1.08 -24.77
N VAL A 264 -3.28 -1.45 -24.93
CA VAL A 264 -4.16 -1.88 -23.82
C VAL A 264 -3.88 -3.33 -23.40
N GLY A 265 -3.89 -3.61 -22.10
CA GLY A 265 -3.88 -4.96 -21.51
C GLY A 265 -2.57 -5.40 -20.84
N TYR A 266 -1.67 -4.47 -20.52
CA TYR A 266 -0.38 -4.72 -19.89
C TYR A 266 -0.31 -4.34 -18.41
N SER A 267 -1.02 -3.28 -18.01
CA SER A 267 -0.93 -2.68 -16.68
C SER A 267 -2.33 -2.21 -16.24
N PHE A 268 -2.81 -2.68 -15.10
CA PHE A 268 -4.17 -2.41 -14.62
C PHE A 268 -4.31 -2.64 -13.11
N ASN A 269 -5.44 -2.23 -12.53
CA ASN A 269 -5.76 -2.42 -11.12
C ASN A 269 -6.87 -3.47 -10.97
N MET A 270 -6.89 -4.20 -9.86
CA MET A 270 -7.96 -5.13 -9.49
C MET A 270 -8.62 -4.62 -8.22
N LEU A 271 -9.79 -3.99 -8.38
CA LEU A 271 -10.58 -3.42 -7.28
C LEU A 271 -11.44 -4.52 -6.63
N LEU A 272 -11.47 -4.51 -5.30
CA LEU A 272 -12.18 -5.48 -4.47
C LEU A 272 -13.41 -4.77 -3.90
N MET A 273 -14.60 -5.10 -4.41
CA MET A 273 -15.83 -4.33 -4.17
C MET A 273 -17.06 -5.25 -4.04
N PRO A 274 -18.12 -4.86 -3.32
CA PRO A 274 -19.34 -5.67 -3.25
C PRO A 274 -20.14 -5.69 -4.57
N GLU A 275 -20.09 -4.61 -5.35
CA GLU A 275 -20.69 -4.54 -6.69
C GLU A 275 -19.94 -3.54 -7.59
N ASN A 276 -20.10 -3.65 -8.91
CA ASN A 276 -19.48 -2.73 -9.87
C ASN A 276 -20.28 -1.42 -10.01
N SER A 277 -20.03 -0.47 -9.12
CA SER A 277 -20.68 0.85 -9.10
C SER A 277 -19.66 1.97 -8.92
N GLU A 278 -19.98 3.17 -9.43
CA GLU A 278 -19.11 4.35 -9.35
C GLU A 278 -18.77 4.73 -7.90
N GLU A 279 -19.73 4.58 -6.98
CA GLU A 279 -19.57 4.79 -5.54
C GLU A 279 -18.54 3.83 -4.94
N ASN A 280 -18.63 2.54 -5.26
CA ASN A 280 -17.65 1.55 -4.79
C ASN A 280 -16.26 1.77 -5.41
N VAL A 281 -16.18 2.17 -6.69
CA VAL A 281 -14.88 2.49 -7.30
C VAL A 281 -14.21 3.64 -6.57
N ARG A 282 -14.96 4.70 -6.28
CA ARG A 282 -14.45 5.83 -5.49
C ARG A 282 -13.99 5.38 -4.11
N ALA A 283 -14.82 4.63 -3.40
CA ALA A 283 -14.48 4.11 -2.07
C ALA A 283 -13.23 3.21 -2.10
N ALA A 284 -13.03 2.40 -3.15
CA ALA A 284 -11.83 1.57 -3.31
C ALA A 284 -10.56 2.41 -3.58
N MET A 285 -10.68 3.48 -4.36
CA MET A 285 -9.57 4.44 -4.58
C MET A 285 -9.21 5.21 -3.31
N GLU A 286 -10.18 5.57 -2.47
CA GLU A 286 -9.96 6.27 -1.21
C GLU A 286 -9.33 5.33 -0.15
N ASN A 287 -9.88 4.13 0.04
CA ASN A 287 -9.50 3.21 1.12
C ASN A 287 -8.37 2.22 0.76
N GLY A 288 -7.99 2.10 -0.51
CA GLY A 288 -6.93 1.18 -0.94
C GLY A 288 -7.37 -0.28 -1.08
N THR A 289 -8.67 -0.57 -1.17
CA THR A 289 -9.22 -1.94 -1.32
C THR A 289 -9.06 -2.48 -2.75
N PHE A 290 -7.82 -2.48 -3.23
CA PHE A 290 -7.44 -2.97 -4.55
C PHE A 290 -5.99 -3.47 -4.56
N TYR A 291 -5.58 -4.15 -5.63
CA TYR A 291 -4.19 -4.49 -5.87
C TYR A 291 -3.78 -4.14 -7.31
N ALA A 292 -2.52 -3.76 -7.51
CA ALA A 292 -2.00 -3.34 -8.81
C ALA A 292 -1.44 -4.55 -9.56
N VAL A 293 -1.62 -4.62 -10.88
CA VAL A 293 -1.27 -5.79 -11.70
C VAL A 293 -0.55 -5.38 -12.99
N ALA A 294 0.64 -5.93 -13.22
CA ALA A 294 1.46 -5.62 -14.38
C ALA A 294 2.00 -6.88 -15.07
N LYS A 295 1.81 -6.97 -16.39
CA LYS A 295 2.44 -7.96 -17.28
C LYS A 295 3.90 -7.61 -17.63
N VAL A 296 4.39 -6.44 -17.19
CA VAL A 296 5.77 -5.96 -17.38
C VAL A 296 6.20 -5.14 -16.15
N ALA A 297 7.29 -5.55 -15.50
CA ALA A 297 7.99 -4.79 -14.47
C ALA A 297 9.48 -5.13 -14.57
N LYS A 298 10.32 -4.16 -14.98
CA LYS A 298 11.64 -4.44 -15.58
C LYS A 298 12.77 -4.66 -14.58
N ARG A 299 12.62 -4.21 -13.33
CA ARG A 299 13.59 -4.53 -12.26
C ARG A 299 13.28 -5.90 -11.66
N GLU A 300 12.00 -6.22 -11.59
CA GLU A 300 11.41 -7.35 -10.88
C GLU A 300 11.40 -8.63 -11.74
N LEU A 301 11.01 -8.50 -13.01
CA LEU A 301 10.90 -9.59 -13.98
C LEU A 301 12.03 -9.56 -15.04
N GLY A 302 12.74 -8.43 -15.15
CA GLY A 302 13.82 -8.21 -16.12
C GLY A 302 13.34 -7.58 -17.44
N ILE A 303 14.25 -6.83 -18.09
CA ILE A 303 13.98 -6.05 -19.32
C ILE A 303 13.46 -6.92 -20.49
N GLY A 304 13.82 -8.20 -20.54
CA GLY A 304 13.44 -9.15 -21.59
C GLY A 304 12.21 -10.01 -21.29
N PHE A 305 11.49 -9.75 -20.19
CA PHE A 305 10.33 -10.54 -19.79
C PHE A 305 9.16 -10.43 -20.80
N VAL A 306 8.46 -11.55 -21.02
CA VAL A 306 7.24 -11.60 -21.86
C VAL A 306 6.21 -12.50 -21.18
N ALA A 307 5.21 -11.88 -20.56
CA ALA A 307 4.13 -12.56 -19.84
C ALA A 307 3.46 -13.69 -20.63
N GLN A 308 3.33 -14.87 -20.00
CA GLN A 308 2.61 -16.04 -20.50
C GLN A 308 1.39 -16.32 -19.63
N GLY A 309 0.18 -16.31 -20.22
CA GLY A 309 -1.06 -16.64 -19.52
C GLY A 309 -1.61 -15.52 -18.62
N SER A 310 -2.18 -15.93 -17.49
CA SER A 310 -2.80 -15.06 -16.48
C SER A 310 -1.74 -14.45 -15.56
N ALA A 311 -1.91 -13.17 -15.21
CA ALA A 311 -1.12 -12.54 -14.16
C ALA A 311 -1.52 -13.10 -12.77
N PRO A 312 -0.66 -12.99 -11.75
CA PRO A 312 -0.98 -13.40 -10.39
C PRO A 312 -2.30 -12.82 -9.85
N VAL A 313 -3.12 -13.69 -9.26
CA VAL A 313 -4.40 -13.34 -8.62
C VAL A 313 -4.24 -13.47 -7.11
N ILE A 314 -4.79 -12.52 -6.36
CA ILE A 314 -4.94 -12.61 -4.90
C ILE A 314 -6.35 -13.11 -4.64
N GLU A 315 -6.50 -14.20 -3.88
CA GLU A 315 -7.80 -14.82 -3.57
C GLU A 315 -8.25 -14.54 -2.12
N ASP A 316 -7.31 -14.40 -1.19
CA ASP A 316 -7.56 -14.01 0.21
C ASP A 316 -6.32 -13.32 0.80
N ILE A 317 -6.55 -12.40 1.75
CA ILE A 317 -5.51 -11.80 2.59
C ILE A 317 -6.00 -11.82 4.04
N ARG A 318 -5.35 -12.66 4.87
CA ARG A 318 -5.54 -12.70 6.32
C ARG A 318 -4.41 -11.96 7.03
N VAL A 319 -4.78 -11.00 7.87
CA VAL A 319 -3.89 -10.42 8.88
C VAL A 319 -4.28 -10.98 10.24
N ASP A 320 -3.32 -11.51 11.00
CA ASP A 320 -3.53 -12.00 12.36
C ASP A 320 -2.75 -11.14 13.36
N GLN A 321 -3.49 -10.31 14.10
CA GLN A 321 -2.94 -9.32 15.04
C GLN A 321 -2.44 -9.95 16.36
N GLN A 322 -2.60 -11.26 16.58
CA GLN A 322 -2.12 -11.96 17.78
C GLN A 322 -0.77 -12.65 17.54
N GLU A 323 -0.52 -13.07 16.30
CA GLU A 323 0.71 -13.75 15.86
C GLU A 323 1.56 -12.81 14.97
N ASN A 324 1.28 -11.49 14.98
CA ASN A 324 1.91 -10.45 14.15
C ASN A 324 2.10 -10.83 12.67
N ALA A 325 1.17 -11.60 12.11
CA ALA A 325 1.37 -12.32 10.85
C ALA A 325 0.44 -11.82 9.73
N ILE A 326 0.92 -11.94 8.48
CA ILE A 326 0.11 -11.71 7.28
C ILE A 326 0.25 -12.93 6.36
N THR A 327 -0.86 -13.44 5.85
CA THR A 327 -0.92 -14.57 4.92
C THR A 327 -1.74 -14.19 3.69
N ILE A 328 -1.24 -14.55 2.51
CA ILE A 328 -1.87 -14.30 1.21
C ILE A 328 -2.12 -15.64 0.52
N GLN A 329 -3.36 -15.84 0.06
CA GLN A 329 -3.74 -16.94 -0.83
C GLN A 329 -3.96 -16.40 -2.26
N GLY A 330 -3.78 -17.24 -3.28
CA GLY A 330 -3.85 -16.80 -4.67
C GLY A 330 -3.44 -17.86 -5.68
N ASP A 331 -3.48 -17.49 -6.95
CA ASP A 331 -3.16 -18.35 -8.10
C ASP A 331 -2.26 -17.63 -9.13
N ASN A 332 -1.71 -18.38 -10.09
CA ASN A 332 -0.86 -17.91 -11.20
C ASN A 332 0.48 -17.29 -10.78
N TYR A 333 0.92 -17.50 -9.54
CA TYR A 333 2.23 -17.10 -9.02
C TYR A 333 3.14 -18.30 -8.72
N HIS A 334 4.46 -18.05 -8.60
CA HIS A 334 5.46 -19.03 -8.18
C HIS A 334 6.29 -18.57 -6.96
N THR A 335 6.26 -17.28 -6.61
CA THR A 335 6.72 -16.77 -5.32
C THR A 335 5.92 -15.55 -4.89
N ILE A 336 5.80 -15.33 -3.58
CA ILE A 336 5.39 -14.05 -2.99
C ILE A 336 6.63 -13.48 -2.29
N GLN A 337 6.95 -12.23 -2.59
CA GLN A 337 8.03 -11.48 -1.95
C GLN A 337 7.42 -10.45 -1.00
N TRP A 338 7.93 -10.37 0.23
CA TRP A 338 7.57 -9.35 1.21
C TRP A 338 8.64 -8.28 1.26
N ILE A 339 8.23 -7.01 1.20
CA ILE A 339 9.10 -5.84 1.11
C ILE A 339 8.81 -4.91 2.30
N ALA A 340 9.88 -4.47 2.96
CA ALA A 340 9.89 -3.30 3.84
C ALA A 340 11.05 -2.37 3.42
N ASP A 341 10.85 -1.07 3.52
CA ASP A 341 11.81 -0.01 3.16
C ASP A 341 12.48 -0.12 1.77
N GLY A 342 11.85 -0.85 0.84
CA GLY A 342 12.30 -1.08 -0.53
C GLY A 342 13.17 -2.32 -0.74
N GLU A 343 13.46 -3.10 0.30
CA GLU A 343 14.24 -4.35 0.23
C GLU A 343 13.35 -5.58 0.46
N VAL A 344 13.65 -6.72 -0.18
CA VAL A 344 12.90 -7.98 0.02
C VAL A 344 13.37 -8.65 1.31
N ILE A 345 12.51 -8.67 2.33
CA ILE A 345 12.81 -9.18 3.68
C ILE A 345 12.48 -10.67 3.83
N ALA A 346 11.42 -11.15 3.16
CA ALA A 346 10.94 -12.53 3.25
C ALA A 346 10.37 -13.03 1.91
N THR A 347 10.27 -14.35 1.77
CA THR A 347 9.57 -14.98 0.63
C THR A 347 8.75 -16.18 1.07
N GLY A 348 7.47 -16.23 0.66
CA GLY A 348 6.52 -17.26 1.08
C GLY A 348 5.10 -16.73 1.17
N ALA A 349 4.12 -17.63 1.25
CA ALA A 349 2.70 -17.26 1.33
C ALA A 349 2.32 -16.48 2.60
N SER A 350 3.16 -16.57 3.64
CA SER A 350 3.01 -15.86 4.90
C SER A 350 4.30 -15.12 5.28
N ILE A 351 4.16 -14.07 6.08
CA ILE A 351 5.21 -13.45 6.88
C ILE A 351 4.74 -13.37 8.34
N ASP A 352 5.68 -13.60 9.24
CA ASP A 352 5.61 -13.23 10.66
C ASP A 352 6.55 -12.03 10.84
N LEU A 353 6.09 -10.92 11.43
CA LEU A 353 6.91 -9.72 11.57
C LEU A 353 7.98 -9.85 12.67
N ASN A 354 7.82 -10.77 13.63
CA ASN A 354 8.81 -11.02 14.69
C ASN A 354 10.04 -11.80 14.21
N ASP A 355 9.93 -12.53 13.09
CA ASP A 355 11.10 -13.12 12.39
C ASP A 355 11.94 -12.05 11.65
N HIS A 356 11.50 -10.78 11.63
CA HIS A 356 12.08 -9.70 10.79
C HIS A 356 12.15 -8.31 11.47
N GLU A 357 12.19 -8.23 12.79
CA GLU A 357 12.10 -6.96 13.54
C GLU A 357 13.20 -5.94 13.17
N GLU A 358 14.39 -6.36 12.75
CA GLU A 358 15.47 -5.47 12.32
C GLU A 358 15.24 -4.84 10.92
N HIS A 359 14.18 -5.24 10.23
CA HIS A 359 13.83 -4.78 8.88
C HIS A 359 12.44 -4.13 8.77
N VAL A 360 11.54 -4.40 9.72
CA VAL A 360 10.15 -3.91 9.67
C VAL A 360 10.01 -2.61 10.47
N ASN A 361 10.11 -1.46 9.78
CA ASN A 361 9.99 -0.14 10.41
C ASN A 361 8.55 0.38 10.49
N SER A 362 7.94 0.74 9.35
CA SER A 362 6.66 1.48 9.31
C SER A 362 5.60 0.91 8.36
N TYR A 363 5.99 -0.02 7.50
CA TYR A 363 5.08 -0.77 6.64
C TYR A 363 5.71 -2.09 6.21
N VAL A 364 4.88 -2.99 5.71
CA VAL A 364 5.27 -4.09 4.84
C VAL A 364 4.33 -4.12 3.64
N ARG A 365 4.79 -4.57 2.47
CA ARG A 365 3.94 -4.86 1.30
C ARG A 365 4.34 -6.17 0.65
N ALA A 366 3.44 -6.80 -0.08
CA ALA A 366 3.73 -8.01 -0.83
C ALA A 366 3.71 -7.77 -2.34
N GLN A 367 4.46 -8.59 -3.07
CA GLN A 367 4.29 -8.74 -4.52
C GLN A 367 4.34 -10.23 -4.91
N LEU A 368 3.31 -10.66 -5.63
CA LEU A 368 3.14 -12.02 -6.16
C LEU A 368 3.74 -12.05 -7.56
N VAL A 369 4.67 -12.96 -7.82
CA VAL A 369 5.44 -13.04 -9.07
C VAL A 369 5.05 -14.31 -9.83
N GLY A 370 4.74 -14.19 -11.12
CA GLY A 370 4.20 -15.29 -11.94
C GLY A 370 4.62 -15.25 -13.41
N GLU A 371 4.36 -16.33 -14.14
CA GLU A 371 4.67 -16.41 -15.58
C GLU A 371 3.91 -15.37 -16.41
N GLY A 372 2.70 -14.97 -15.98
CA GLY A 372 1.90 -13.95 -16.65
C GLY A 372 2.10 -12.51 -16.17
N GLY A 373 3.04 -12.26 -15.24
CA GLY A 373 3.32 -10.92 -14.71
C GLY A 373 3.57 -10.89 -13.19
N ILE A 374 3.29 -9.74 -12.59
CA ILE A 374 3.45 -9.44 -11.18
C ILE A 374 2.21 -8.70 -10.67
N SER A 375 1.84 -8.95 -9.41
CA SER A 375 0.75 -8.23 -8.72
C SER A 375 1.24 -7.71 -7.37
N PHE A 376 0.94 -6.46 -7.04
CA PHE A 376 1.43 -5.76 -5.86
C PHE A 376 0.26 -5.43 -4.92
N THR A 377 0.39 -5.76 -3.63
CA THR A 377 -0.56 -5.27 -2.62
C THR A 377 -0.35 -3.78 -2.38
N GLN A 378 -1.36 -3.11 -1.83
CA GLN A 378 -1.14 -1.88 -1.07
C GLN A 378 -0.29 -2.18 0.19
N PRO A 379 0.41 -1.17 0.74
CA PRO A 379 1.18 -1.33 1.96
C PRO A 379 0.26 -1.58 3.16
N PHE A 380 0.62 -2.59 3.94
CA PHE A 380 0.14 -2.75 5.30
C PHE A 380 0.98 -1.83 6.17
N GLY A 381 0.38 -0.83 6.80
CA GLY A 381 1.10 -0.02 7.79
C GLY A 381 1.48 -0.87 8.99
N VAL A 382 2.65 -0.65 9.56
CA VAL A 382 3.12 -1.35 10.75
C VAL A 382 3.48 -0.33 11.81
N ASN A 383 3.04 -0.56 13.04
CA ASN A 383 3.44 0.28 14.18
C ASN A 383 3.51 -0.55 15.46
N THR A 384 4.39 -0.13 16.36
CA THR A 384 4.57 -0.71 17.71
C THR A 384 3.82 0.08 18.78
N GLN A 385 2.79 0.84 18.42
CA GLN A 385 1.97 1.67 19.30
C GLN A 385 0.65 0.96 19.64
N THR A 386 0.76 -0.13 20.39
CA THR A 386 -0.34 -1.07 20.66
C THR A 386 -0.95 -0.90 22.06
N LEU A 387 -1.97 -1.70 22.37
CA LEU A 387 -2.46 -1.88 23.75
C LEU A 387 -1.42 -2.56 24.66
N GLY A 388 -0.56 -3.44 24.12
CA GLY A 388 0.60 -3.97 24.83
C GLY A 388 1.60 -2.87 25.19
N THR A 389 1.92 -1.98 24.26
CA THR A 389 2.83 -0.84 24.49
C THR A 389 2.25 0.15 25.51
N LEU A 390 0.94 0.43 25.48
CA LEU A 390 0.25 1.19 26.54
C LEU A 390 0.34 0.50 27.90
N ARG A 391 0.09 -0.81 27.94
CA ARG A 391 0.12 -1.64 29.15
C ARG A 391 1.50 -1.64 29.78
N GLU A 392 2.54 -1.96 29.02
CA GLU A 392 3.92 -1.95 29.50
C GLU A 392 4.33 -0.56 29.98
N THR A 393 4.01 0.50 29.23
CA THR A 393 4.35 1.88 29.64
C THR A 393 3.68 2.26 30.96
N VAL A 394 2.40 1.90 31.16
CA VAL A 394 1.66 2.15 32.41
C VAL A 394 2.18 1.27 33.56
N GLU A 395 2.61 0.04 33.29
CA GLU A 395 3.22 -0.86 34.28
C GLU A 395 4.62 -0.36 34.71
N ASN A 396 5.42 0.19 33.80
CA ASN A 396 6.81 0.58 34.05
C ASN A 396 7.00 2.05 34.48
N MET A 397 6.10 2.99 34.14
CA MET A 397 6.29 4.44 34.45
C MET A 397 6.49 4.79 35.93
N ASP A 398 7.14 5.92 36.23
CA ASP A 398 7.22 6.43 37.62
C ASP A 398 5.89 7.07 38.03
N ALA A 399 5.06 6.32 38.76
CA ALA A 399 3.73 6.71 39.20
C ALA A 399 3.29 5.90 40.42
N VAL A 400 2.46 6.50 41.29
CA VAL A 400 1.88 5.77 42.44
C VAL A 400 0.92 4.66 41.99
N ALA A 401 0.97 3.51 42.65
CA ALA A 401 0.30 2.28 42.20
C ALA A 401 -1.19 2.44 41.85
N GLY A 402 -1.95 3.24 42.60
CA GLY A 402 -3.36 3.49 42.29
C GLY A 402 -3.63 4.18 40.96
N ILE A 403 -2.67 4.95 40.43
CA ILE A 403 -2.74 5.51 39.07
C ILE A 403 -2.53 4.41 38.03
N LYS A 404 -1.49 3.58 38.21
CA LYS A 404 -1.23 2.42 37.34
C LYS A 404 -2.44 1.51 37.25
N THR A 405 -3.01 1.12 38.40
CA THR A 405 -4.25 0.31 38.45
C THR A 405 -5.41 0.98 37.73
N SER A 406 -5.59 2.30 37.85
CA SER A 406 -6.67 3.02 37.17
C SER A 406 -6.51 3.10 35.65
N LEU A 407 -5.28 3.19 35.14
CA LEU A 407 -5.00 3.24 33.71
C LEU A 407 -5.02 1.83 33.10
N LEU A 408 -4.48 0.81 33.78
CA LEU A 408 -4.57 -0.59 33.36
C LEU A 408 -6.02 -1.09 33.30
N ALA A 409 -6.88 -0.66 34.23
CA ALA A 409 -8.30 -0.97 34.18
C ALA A 409 -9.01 -0.36 32.94
N LYS A 410 -8.48 0.74 32.38
CA LYS A 410 -8.97 1.33 31.14
C LYS A 410 -8.41 0.65 29.89
N ILE A 411 -7.12 0.26 29.92
CA ILE A 411 -6.50 -0.54 28.85
C ILE A 411 -7.23 -1.88 28.71
N ALA A 412 -7.46 -2.60 29.82
CA ALA A 412 -8.27 -3.82 29.82
C ALA A 412 -9.72 -3.59 29.36
N ALA A 413 -10.29 -2.41 29.56
CA ALA A 413 -11.60 -2.07 29.01
C ALA A 413 -11.55 -1.83 27.49
N MET A 414 -10.49 -1.20 26.96
CA MET A 414 -10.26 -1.04 25.53
C MET A 414 -10.06 -2.38 24.81
N GLU A 415 -9.28 -3.30 25.40
CA GLU A 415 -9.12 -4.69 24.93
C GLU A 415 -10.48 -5.42 24.85
N ASN A 416 -11.29 -5.36 25.92
CA ASN A 416 -12.62 -5.96 25.92
C ASN A 416 -13.59 -5.26 24.95
N GLY A 417 -13.39 -3.97 24.67
CA GLY A 417 -14.13 -3.22 23.66
C GLY A 417 -13.85 -3.73 22.24
N LEU A 418 -12.57 -3.87 21.87
CA LEU A 418 -12.16 -4.45 20.58
C LEU A 418 -12.76 -5.85 20.35
N LEU A 419 -12.76 -6.70 21.38
CA LEU A 419 -13.35 -8.05 21.34
C LEU A 419 -14.88 -8.07 21.22
N GLN A 420 -15.56 -6.94 21.41
CA GLN A 420 -17.03 -6.83 21.41
C GLN A 420 -17.59 -5.88 20.33
N GLY A 421 -16.74 -5.08 19.68
CA GLY A 421 -17.09 -4.20 18.56
C GLY A 421 -16.54 -2.77 18.70
N LYS A 422 -16.08 -2.19 17.58
CA LYS A 422 -15.39 -0.87 17.52
C LYS A 422 -16.14 0.29 18.20
N GLU A 423 -17.47 0.28 18.22
CA GLU A 423 -18.31 1.43 18.66
C GLU A 423 -17.95 2.00 20.04
N ASN A 424 -17.48 1.17 20.98
CA ASN A 424 -17.09 1.63 22.32
C ASN A 424 -15.62 2.11 22.40
N LEU A 425 -14.74 1.77 21.45
CA LEU A 425 -13.31 2.00 21.61
C LEU A 425 -12.97 3.49 21.64
N VAL A 426 -13.53 4.30 20.74
CA VAL A 426 -13.32 5.76 20.69
C VAL A 426 -13.68 6.42 22.03
N GLN A 427 -14.77 5.97 22.67
CA GLN A 427 -15.20 6.49 23.98
C GLN A 427 -14.26 6.04 25.11
N LEU A 428 -13.82 4.77 25.11
CA LEU A 428 -12.92 4.21 26.12
C LEU A 428 -11.53 4.84 26.05
N ALA A 429 -11.01 5.00 24.84
CA ALA A 429 -9.75 5.67 24.51
C ALA A 429 -9.80 7.16 24.86
N GLY A 430 -10.85 7.90 24.45
CA GLY A 430 -11.05 9.29 24.88
C GLY A 430 -11.11 9.43 26.40
N ALA A 431 -11.71 8.46 27.10
CA ALA A 431 -11.74 8.40 28.56
C ALA A 431 -10.41 7.96 29.21
N PHE A 432 -9.47 7.38 28.46
CA PHE A 432 -8.08 7.15 28.88
C PHE A 432 -7.26 8.42 28.68
N SER A 433 -7.28 9.01 27.48
CA SER A 433 -6.56 10.25 27.16
C SER A 433 -6.95 11.41 28.08
N SER A 434 -8.24 11.55 28.38
CA SER A 434 -8.73 12.53 29.38
C SER A 434 -8.14 12.32 30.78
N GLN A 435 -7.83 11.08 31.17
CA GLN A 435 -7.17 10.81 32.45
C GLN A 435 -5.67 11.10 32.38
N VAL A 436 -4.99 10.73 31.28
CA VAL A 436 -3.55 11.02 31.10
C VAL A 436 -3.28 12.52 31.10
N GLN A 437 -4.08 13.30 30.35
CA GLN A 437 -4.04 14.78 30.34
C GLN A 437 -4.23 15.39 31.75
N ALA A 438 -5.08 14.80 32.60
CA ALA A 438 -5.31 15.26 33.96
C ALA A 438 -4.19 14.88 34.97
N LEU A 439 -3.23 14.05 34.56
CA LEU A 439 -2.11 13.56 35.37
C LEU A 439 -0.75 14.15 34.96
N ASP A 440 -0.64 14.66 33.73
CA ASP A 440 0.55 15.28 33.16
C ASP A 440 1.19 16.33 34.09
N GLY A 441 2.52 16.34 34.16
CA GLY A 441 3.36 17.29 34.90
C GLY A 441 3.21 17.29 36.43
N ASN A 442 2.24 16.54 36.96
CA ASN A 442 1.79 16.59 38.36
C ASN A 442 1.82 15.22 39.04
N ARG A 443 1.47 14.17 38.28
CA ARG A 443 1.26 12.81 38.81
C ARG A 443 1.92 11.70 37.98
N ILE A 444 2.29 11.99 36.74
CA ILE A 444 3.13 11.20 35.85
C ILE A 444 4.11 12.13 35.11
N PRO A 445 5.26 11.65 34.61
CA PRO A 445 6.18 12.48 33.83
C PRO A 445 5.58 12.94 32.49
N THR A 446 5.84 14.18 32.07
CA THR A 446 5.25 14.74 30.83
C THR A 446 5.66 13.99 29.55
N GLY A 447 6.88 13.47 29.48
CA GLY A 447 7.29 12.60 28.35
C GLY A 447 6.46 11.31 28.28
N THR A 448 6.15 10.72 29.44
CA THR A 448 5.25 9.56 29.53
C THR A 448 3.81 9.93 29.19
N ALA A 449 3.33 11.10 29.65
CA ALA A 449 1.99 11.58 29.34
C ALA A 449 1.81 11.80 27.83
N ALA A 450 2.78 12.43 27.16
CA ALA A 450 2.78 12.63 25.71
C ALA A 450 2.74 11.29 24.96
N PHE A 451 3.67 10.36 25.27
CA PHE A 451 3.73 9.05 24.62
C PHE A 451 2.44 8.23 24.80
N LEU A 452 1.84 8.25 26.00
CA LEU A 452 0.57 7.56 26.27
C LEU A 452 -0.62 8.19 25.52
N LEU A 453 -0.56 9.47 25.16
CA LEU A 453 -1.59 10.13 24.33
C LEU A 453 -1.38 9.81 22.86
N GLU A 454 -0.14 9.96 22.38
CA GLU A 454 0.28 9.65 21.01
C GLU A 454 -0.05 8.20 20.63
N THR A 455 0.23 7.24 21.53
CA THR A 455 -0.08 5.82 21.31
C THR A 455 -1.59 5.58 21.19
N VAL A 456 -2.42 6.27 21.98
CA VAL A 456 -3.90 6.13 21.88
C VAL A 456 -4.45 6.80 20.62
N GLU A 457 -3.93 7.96 20.24
CA GLU A 457 -4.28 8.63 18.99
C GLU A 457 -3.86 7.78 17.78
N GLY A 458 -2.64 7.23 17.81
CA GLY A 458 -2.09 6.30 16.84
C GLY A 458 -2.88 4.99 16.70
N MET A 459 -3.55 4.52 17.75
CA MET A 459 -4.53 3.42 17.67
C MET A 459 -5.87 3.85 17.05
N LEU A 460 -6.38 5.04 17.43
CA LEU A 460 -7.72 5.50 17.03
C LEU A 460 -7.82 5.96 15.58
N LEU A 461 -6.72 6.44 14.98
CA LEU A 461 -6.69 6.89 13.59
C LEU A 461 -6.90 5.76 12.55
N ASN A 462 -7.02 4.50 13.00
CA ASN A 462 -7.23 3.30 12.17
C ASN A 462 -8.61 2.63 12.38
N GLN A 463 -9.58 3.37 12.92
CA GLN A 463 -10.93 2.88 13.28
C GLN A 463 -11.93 2.98 12.13
#